data_AF-A0AAE0WN55-F1
#
_entry.id   AF-A0AAE0WN55-F1
#
_cell.length_a   1.000
_cell.length_b   1.000
_cell.length_c   1.000
_cell.angle_alpha   90.00
_cell.angle_beta   90.00
_cell.angle_gamma   90.00
#
_symmetry.space_group_name_H-M   'P 1'
#
loop_
_entity.id
_entity.type
_entity.pdbx_description
1 polymer ?
#
loop_
_entity_poly.entity_id
_entity_poly.type
_entity_poly.pdbx_seq_one_letter_code
_entity_poly.pdbx_strand_id
1 'polypeptide(L)'
;MAGPVTPTIEEDNTCTICFDGKHDAHRLQISGDDICGDCFKDELVPKFEEAIKNEINWPVSWASQSLSPSTDFPRHLFSDDFLARWTKRMLEYSVTPESRIYCGQCKQPALQVYAATAATSPHELVDGHHCPDPAPADESIEGQTRGKDYQLCPGCKQKVNLTSGCNAIPCQRCNNKYFCYICGVQADHHITHWLLGNPCPRWLQPDDPRASFDGTKPTHIQDATARGRLPEIERRALAAAVRRDRLVTPEEEARWEERRRHWNSVKNEIHAVTLTAYDQLLEVEFPAPQHVTVAKQNAVHVVAEHMRQLAFNVAIYIFEGNTNITQLSNDHLVRLMQGHEKLLKSQREFRLSLGKLSHGPWKEEMVRIWDVYLAVASNRFEVPDDVLEEMVARNAVPGAD
;
A
#
# COMPACT_ATOMS: atom_id res chain seq x y z
N MET A 1 -33.91 -67.77 5.44
CA MET A 1 -34.00 -66.87 4.28
C MET A 1 -32.88 -65.84 4.41
N ALA A 2 -31.84 -65.95 3.60
CA ALA A 2 -30.72 -65.01 3.62
C ALA A 2 -31.12 -63.76 2.83
N GLY A 3 -31.05 -62.58 3.46
CA GLY A 3 -31.36 -61.31 2.82
C GLY A 3 -30.33 -60.95 1.74
N PRO A 4 -30.71 -60.11 0.76
CA PRO A 4 -29.80 -59.67 -0.30
C PRO A 4 -28.65 -58.86 0.32
N VAL A 5 -27.42 -59.34 0.13
CA VAL A 5 -26.21 -58.60 0.46
C VAL A 5 -26.06 -57.51 -0.61
N THR A 6 -26.39 -56.28 -0.27
CA THR A 6 -26.04 -55.11 -1.09
C THR A 6 -24.51 -55.03 -1.16
N PRO A 7 -23.91 -55.08 -2.36
CA PRO A 7 -22.48 -54.85 -2.49
C PRO A 7 -22.21 -53.42 -2.05
N THR A 8 -21.45 -53.26 -0.96
CA THR A 8 -20.80 -52.00 -0.65
C THR A 8 -19.82 -51.73 -1.79
N ILE A 9 -20.13 -50.73 -2.62
CA ILE A 9 -19.17 -50.17 -3.55
C ILE A 9 -18.10 -49.56 -2.64
N GLU A 10 -16.97 -50.26 -2.49
CA GLU A 10 -15.76 -49.65 -1.97
C GLU A 10 -15.40 -48.56 -2.98
N GLU A 11 -15.70 -47.30 -2.64
CA GLU A 11 -15.25 -46.17 -3.43
C GLU A 11 -13.73 -46.28 -3.55
N ASP A 12 -13.27 -46.39 -4.79
CA ASP A 12 -11.86 -46.53 -5.17
C ASP A 12 -11.16 -45.21 -4.85
N ASN A 13 -10.89 -45.00 -3.56
CA ASN A 13 -10.20 -43.83 -3.06
C ASN A 13 -8.77 -43.96 -3.58
N THR A 14 -8.45 -43.36 -4.71
CA THR A 14 -7.09 -43.34 -5.28
C THR A 14 -6.50 -41.97 -5.05
N CYS A 15 -5.21 -41.90 -4.69
CA CYS A 15 -4.58 -40.59 -4.52
C CYS A 15 -4.54 -39.85 -5.86
N THR A 16 -5.01 -38.61 -5.92
CA THR A 16 -5.08 -37.84 -7.16
C THR A 16 -3.72 -37.43 -7.73
N ILE A 17 -2.65 -37.51 -6.92
CA ILE A 17 -1.29 -37.15 -7.32
C ILE A 17 -0.54 -38.36 -7.90
N CYS A 18 -0.41 -39.44 -7.13
CA CYS A 18 0.35 -40.62 -7.55
C CYS A 18 -0.51 -41.72 -8.20
N PHE A 19 -1.84 -41.61 -8.14
CA PHE A 19 -2.82 -42.60 -8.62
C PHE A 19 -2.76 -43.97 -7.94
N ASP A 20 -2.05 -44.08 -6.82
CA ASP A 20 -1.96 -45.31 -6.04
C ASP A 20 -3.16 -45.42 -5.06
N GLY A 21 -3.77 -46.61 -5.01
CA GLY A 21 -4.88 -46.93 -4.10
C GLY A 21 -4.45 -47.48 -2.74
N LYS A 22 -3.16 -47.85 -2.59
CA LYS A 22 -2.63 -48.55 -1.41
C LYS A 22 -1.82 -47.64 -0.49
N HIS A 23 -2.47 -46.61 0.04
CA HIS A 23 -1.85 -45.77 1.06
C HIS A 23 -2.44 -46.05 2.43
N ASP A 24 -1.57 -45.96 3.43
CA ASP A 24 -1.88 -46.10 4.85
C ASP A 24 -2.96 -45.09 5.29
N ALA A 25 -3.41 -45.22 6.54
CA ALA A 25 -4.54 -44.50 7.16
C ALA A 25 -4.47 -42.95 7.15
N HIS A 26 -3.45 -42.33 6.57
CA HIS A 26 -3.24 -40.89 6.52
C HIS A 26 -3.61 -40.33 5.15
N ARG A 27 -4.91 -40.35 4.85
CA ARG A 27 -5.48 -39.67 3.69
C ARG A 27 -5.98 -38.29 4.09
N LEU A 28 -5.77 -37.33 3.19
CA LEU A 28 -6.20 -35.95 3.34
C LEU A 28 -7.09 -35.62 2.17
N GLN A 29 -8.25 -35.04 2.47
CA GLN A 29 -9.18 -34.59 1.44
C GLN A 29 -9.03 -33.08 1.27
N ILE A 30 -8.69 -32.64 0.06
CA ILE A 30 -8.53 -31.23 -0.28
C ILE A 30 -9.47 -30.91 -1.43
N SER A 31 -10.48 -30.06 -1.19
CA SER A 31 -11.48 -29.68 -2.21
C SER A 31 -12.17 -30.87 -2.90
N GLY A 32 -12.30 -32.00 -2.19
CA GLY A 32 -12.89 -33.24 -2.72
C GLY A 32 -11.87 -34.23 -3.30
N ASP A 33 -10.62 -33.82 -3.50
CA ASP A 33 -9.54 -34.70 -3.96
C ASP A 33 -8.91 -35.46 -2.78
N ASP A 34 -8.74 -36.77 -2.93
CA ASP A 34 -8.00 -37.58 -1.97
C ASP A 34 -6.49 -37.54 -2.26
N ILE A 35 -5.70 -37.18 -1.25
CA ILE A 35 -4.24 -37.12 -1.32
C ILE A 35 -3.65 -37.99 -0.21
N CYS A 36 -2.68 -38.81 -0.56
CA CYS A 36 -1.95 -39.60 0.45
C CYS A 36 -0.95 -38.72 1.22
N GLY A 37 -0.63 -39.13 2.44
CA GLY A 37 0.27 -38.37 3.32
C GLY A 37 1.66 -38.11 2.72
N ASP A 38 2.17 -39.02 1.89
CA ASP A 38 3.48 -38.84 1.23
C ASP A 38 3.41 -37.78 0.15
N CYS A 39 2.46 -37.86 -0.78
CA CYS A 39 2.26 -36.82 -1.80
C CYS A 39 1.92 -35.46 -1.18
N PHE A 40 1.20 -35.41 -0.06
CA PHE A 40 1.01 -34.15 0.68
C PHE A 40 2.34 -33.56 1.17
N LYS A 41 3.21 -34.39 1.77
CA LYS A 41 4.53 -33.95 2.27
C LYS A 41 5.48 -33.56 1.14
N ASP A 42 5.45 -34.29 0.04
CA ASP A 42 6.39 -34.09 -1.06
C ASP A 42 5.97 -32.96 -2.00
N GLU A 43 4.66 -32.74 -2.19
CA GLU A 43 4.16 -31.74 -3.14
C GLU A 43 3.59 -30.47 -2.49
N LEU A 44 2.87 -30.60 -1.37
CA LEU A 44 2.12 -29.48 -0.80
C LEU A 44 2.91 -28.74 0.29
N VAL A 45 3.62 -29.45 1.17
CA VAL A 45 4.47 -28.81 2.20
C VAL A 45 5.53 -27.88 1.58
N PRO A 46 6.23 -28.25 0.49
CA PRO A 46 7.19 -27.33 -0.14
C PRO A 46 6.55 -26.06 -0.68
N LYS A 47 5.31 -26.11 -1.17
CA LYS A 47 4.59 -24.90 -1.63
C LYS A 47 4.33 -23.93 -0.48
N PHE A 48 3.97 -24.44 0.70
CA PHE A 48 3.82 -23.57 1.88
C PHE A 48 5.16 -22.99 2.35
N GLU A 49 6.23 -23.79 2.37
CA GLU A 49 7.57 -23.27 2.70
C GLU A 49 8.03 -22.21 1.70
N GLU A 50 7.71 -22.38 0.41
CA GLU A 50 8.04 -21.41 -0.62
C GLU A 50 7.21 -20.12 -0.49
N ALA A 51 5.93 -20.21 -0.11
CA ALA A 51 5.10 -19.05 0.19
C ALA A 51 5.60 -18.27 1.43
N ILE A 52 6.16 -18.94 2.44
CA ILE A 52 6.82 -18.28 3.58
C ILE A 52 8.06 -17.47 3.14
N LYS A 53 8.78 -17.97 2.13
CA LYS A 53 10.00 -17.32 1.61
C LYS A 53 9.68 -16.20 0.63
N ASN A 54 8.62 -16.36 -0.17
CA ASN A 54 8.31 -15.47 -1.28
C ASN A 54 6.80 -15.22 -1.39
N GLU A 55 6.43 -13.96 -1.18
CA GLU A 55 5.04 -13.49 -1.23
C GLU A 55 4.36 -13.73 -2.59
N ILE A 56 5.11 -13.82 -3.70
CA ILE A 56 4.50 -14.11 -5.00
C ILE A 56 3.78 -15.48 -5.05
N ASN A 57 4.19 -16.40 -4.17
CA ASN A 57 3.61 -17.73 -4.04
C ASN A 57 2.49 -17.76 -2.99
N TRP A 58 2.10 -16.60 -2.46
CA TRP A 58 1.01 -16.43 -1.51
C TRP A 58 -0.27 -15.95 -2.21
N PRO A 59 -1.45 -16.50 -1.86
CA PRO A 59 -1.66 -17.65 -0.98
C PRO A 59 -1.35 -18.98 -1.69
N VAL A 60 -1.01 -20.01 -0.92
CA VAL A 60 -0.94 -21.37 -1.48
C VAL A 60 -2.35 -21.81 -1.83
N SER A 61 -2.54 -22.26 -3.07
CA SER A 61 -3.83 -22.72 -3.55
C SER A 61 -3.79 -24.15 -4.06
N TRP A 62 -4.94 -24.82 -3.95
CA TRP A 62 -5.24 -26.08 -4.60
C TRP A 62 -6.53 -25.92 -5.39
N ALA A 63 -6.47 -26.19 -6.70
CA ALA A 63 -7.52 -25.79 -7.64
C ALA A 63 -7.89 -24.30 -7.47
N SER A 64 -9.14 -23.99 -7.12
CA SER A 64 -9.62 -22.62 -6.87
C SER A 64 -9.66 -22.23 -5.39
N GLN A 65 -9.25 -23.11 -4.48
CA GLN A 65 -9.32 -22.88 -3.04
C GLN A 65 -7.96 -22.41 -2.50
N SER A 66 -7.97 -21.30 -1.76
CA SER A 66 -6.82 -20.89 -0.95
C SER A 66 -6.71 -21.80 0.27
N LEU A 67 -5.52 -22.30 0.53
CA LEU A 67 -5.24 -23.22 1.61
C LEU A 67 -4.49 -22.54 2.76
N SER A 68 -4.79 -22.97 3.98
CA SER A 68 -4.14 -22.56 5.21
C SER A 68 -3.77 -23.79 6.05
N PRO A 69 -2.46 -23.99 6.35
CA PRO A 69 -1.94 -25.05 7.21
C PRO A 69 -2.64 -25.19 8.57
N SER A 70 -3.13 -24.08 9.15
CA SER A 70 -3.71 -24.07 10.49
C SER A 70 -5.21 -24.39 10.52
N THR A 71 -5.93 -24.21 9.42
CA THR A 71 -7.40 -24.39 9.37
C THR A 71 -7.80 -25.61 8.55
N ASP A 72 -7.10 -25.87 7.45
CA ASP A 72 -7.54 -26.87 6.46
C ASP A 72 -6.91 -28.25 6.71
N PHE A 73 -5.94 -28.34 7.62
CA PHE A 73 -5.16 -29.56 7.86
C PHE A 73 -5.03 -29.87 9.35
N PRO A 74 -4.96 -31.17 9.73
CA PRO A 74 -4.61 -31.56 11.08
C PRO A 74 -3.26 -30.98 11.53
N ARG A 75 -3.24 -30.35 12.72
CA ARG A 75 -2.07 -29.65 13.27
C ARG A 75 -0.78 -30.47 13.27
N HIS A 76 -0.86 -31.79 13.50
CA HIS A 76 0.30 -32.68 13.60
C HIS A 76 1.05 -32.90 12.28
N LEU A 77 0.49 -32.48 11.15
CA LEU A 77 1.16 -32.55 9.84
C LEU A 77 2.24 -31.48 9.66
N PHE A 78 2.21 -30.44 10.50
CA PHE A 78 3.17 -29.35 10.48
C PHE A 78 3.85 -29.24 11.84
N SER A 79 5.11 -28.81 11.85
CA SER A 79 5.81 -28.52 13.11
C SER A 79 5.30 -27.22 13.74
N ASP A 80 5.38 -27.10 15.06
CA ASP A 80 4.99 -25.86 15.76
C ASP A 80 5.85 -24.66 15.30
N ASP A 81 7.14 -24.87 15.00
CA ASP A 81 8.01 -23.85 14.42
C ASP A 81 7.48 -23.35 13.06
N PHE A 82 7.12 -24.29 12.17
CA PHE A 82 6.55 -23.95 10.88
C PHE A 82 5.26 -23.13 11.04
N LEU A 83 4.34 -23.57 11.91
CA LEU A 83 3.07 -22.87 12.13
C LEU A 83 3.28 -21.47 12.71
N ALA A 84 4.28 -21.28 13.57
CA ALA A 84 4.67 -19.96 14.07
C ALA A 84 5.21 -19.07 12.94
N ARG A 85 6.10 -19.59 12.08
CA ARG A 85 6.62 -18.86 10.91
C ARG A 85 5.49 -18.50 9.92
N TRP A 86 4.59 -19.44 9.65
CA TRP A 86 3.43 -19.25 8.79
C TRP A 86 2.51 -18.15 9.30
N THR A 87 2.14 -18.20 10.58
CA THR A 87 1.26 -17.19 11.22
C THR A 87 1.87 -15.79 11.12
N LYS A 88 3.18 -15.68 11.34
CA LYS A 88 3.89 -14.41 11.22
C LYS A 88 3.89 -13.84 9.80
N ARG A 89 4.12 -14.68 8.79
CA ARG A 89 4.06 -14.28 7.38
C ARG A 89 2.65 -13.94 6.93
N MET A 90 1.64 -14.69 7.39
CA MET A 90 0.23 -14.38 7.13
C MET A 90 -0.11 -12.97 7.61
N LEU A 91 0.29 -12.62 8.83
CA LEU A 91 0.08 -11.26 9.36
C LEU A 91 0.83 -10.20 8.54
N GLU A 92 2.09 -10.47 8.16
CA GLU A 92 2.90 -9.55 7.35
C GLU A 92 2.29 -9.31 5.96
N TYR A 93 1.86 -10.38 5.28
CA TYR A 93 1.29 -10.31 3.94
C TYR A 93 -0.15 -9.78 3.93
N SER A 94 -0.83 -9.75 5.07
CA SER A 94 -2.12 -9.07 5.22
C SER A 94 -2.01 -7.54 5.09
N VAL A 95 -0.79 -7.00 5.26
CA VAL A 95 -0.48 -5.58 5.07
C VAL A 95 0.15 -5.38 3.68
N THR A 96 -0.29 -4.37 2.94
CA THR A 96 0.29 -4.10 1.61
C THR A 96 1.78 -3.75 1.70
N PRO A 97 2.62 -4.13 0.73
CA PRO A 97 4.06 -3.87 0.77
C PRO A 97 4.44 -2.41 1.07
N GLU A 98 3.65 -1.43 0.60
CA GLU A 98 3.88 0.01 0.80
C GLU A 98 3.62 0.45 2.25
N SER A 99 2.78 -0.28 2.96
CA SER A 99 2.36 0.04 4.33
C SER A 99 3.15 -0.73 5.39
N ARG A 100 4.04 -1.65 4.98
CA ARG A 100 4.86 -2.44 5.91
C ARG A 100 5.97 -1.60 6.51
N ILE A 101 5.94 -1.45 7.82
CA ILE A 101 7.00 -0.83 8.60
C ILE A 101 7.82 -1.94 9.25
N TYR A 102 9.13 -1.95 9.02
CA TYR A 102 10.03 -2.91 9.65
C TYR A 102 10.86 -2.22 10.72
N CYS A 103 11.07 -2.91 11.84
CA CYS A 103 12.04 -2.46 12.82
C CYS A 103 13.43 -2.36 12.19
N GLY A 104 14.08 -1.20 12.35
CA GLY A 104 15.40 -0.94 11.81
C GLY A 104 16.48 -1.89 12.33
N GLN A 105 16.32 -2.38 13.58
CA GLN A 105 17.29 -3.23 14.27
C GLN A 105 17.12 -4.72 13.90
N CYS A 106 15.97 -5.31 14.20
CA CYS A 106 15.77 -6.76 14.03
C CYS A 106 15.15 -7.17 12.68
N LYS A 107 14.78 -6.19 11.84
CA LYS A 107 14.10 -6.37 10.54
C LYS A 107 12.77 -7.13 10.60
N GLN A 108 12.17 -7.25 11.77
CA GLN A 108 10.84 -7.82 11.91
C GLN A 108 9.78 -6.77 11.51
N PRO A 109 8.70 -7.17 10.82
CA PRO A 109 7.59 -6.28 10.56
C PRO A 109 6.97 -5.86 11.89
N ALA A 110 6.77 -4.55 12.07
CA ALA A 110 5.97 -4.02 13.16
C ALA A 110 4.50 -4.34 12.83
N LEU A 111 4.04 -5.50 13.28
CA LEU A 111 2.71 -6.03 12.98
C LEU A 111 1.56 -5.27 13.66
N GLN A 112 1.81 -4.09 14.24
CA GLN A 112 0.74 -3.27 14.81
C GLN A 112 0.06 -2.41 13.75
N VAL A 113 -1.00 -3.03 13.25
CA VAL A 113 -2.09 -2.53 12.43
C VAL A 113 -2.95 -1.53 13.25
N TYR A 114 -3.19 -0.35 12.67
CA TYR A 114 -4.28 0.62 12.96
C TYR A 114 -4.55 1.09 14.40
N ALA A 115 -3.70 1.93 15.01
CA ALA A 115 -4.15 2.82 16.10
C ALA A 115 -3.26 4.04 16.41
N ALA A 116 -2.06 4.17 15.85
CA ALA A 116 -1.14 5.20 16.30
C ALA A 116 -1.30 6.52 15.54
N THR A 117 -1.91 7.49 16.22
CA THR A 117 -1.79 8.92 15.92
C THR A 117 -0.31 9.32 15.78
N ALA A 118 -0.04 10.26 14.88
CA ALA A 118 1.26 10.54 14.26
C ALA A 118 2.38 11.12 15.15
N ALA A 119 2.45 10.80 16.46
CA ALA A 119 3.27 11.56 17.41
C ALA A 119 4.37 10.78 18.16
N THR A 120 4.50 9.46 18.00
CA THR A 120 5.49 8.68 18.78
C THR A 120 6.48 7.92 17.91
N SER A 121 7.74 7.89 18.37
CA SER A 121 8.86 7.20 17.74
C SER A 121 8.49 5.74 17.44
N PRO A 122 8.86 5.15 16.28
CA PRO A 122 8.54 3.77 15.92
C PRO A 122 9.01 2.69 16.92
N HIS A 123 9.85 3.05 17.89
CA HIS A 123 10.32 2.16 18.95
C HIS A 123 9.45 2.16 20.22
N GLU A 124 8.63 3.20 20.45
CA GLU A 124 7.85 3.35 21.69
C GLU A 124 6.40 2.85 21.57
N LEU A 125 5.90 2.67 20.35
CA LEU A 125 4.52 2.23 20.12
C LEU A 125 4.32 0.70 20.13
N VAL A 126 5.39 -0.08 20.03
CA VAL A 126 5.29 -1.55 20.01
C VAL A 126 5.54 -2.07 21.41
N ASP A 127 4.55 -1.92 22.29
CA ASP A 127 4.58 -2.56 23.61
C ASP A 127 4.68 -4.09 23.40
N GLY A 128 5.78 -4.67 23.86
CA GLY A 128 6.06 -6.11 23.75
C GLY A 128 7.07 -6.56 22.69
N HIS A 129 7.54 -5.70 21.76
CA HIS A 129 8.69 -6.07 20.92
C HIS A 129 10.00 -5.65 21.59
N HIS A 130 10.56 -6.53 22.40
CA HIS A 130 11.99 -6.44 22.73
C HIS A 130 12.77 -6.85 21.48
N CYS A 131 13.53 -5.92 20.90
CA CYS A 131 14.61 -6.32 20.01
C CYS A 131 15.57 -7.16 20.85
N PRO A 132 15.88 -8.41 20.49
CA PRO A 132 17.06 -9.04 21.07
C PRO A 132 18.21 -8.07 20.85
N ASP A 133 19.03 -7.87 21.89
CA ASP A 133 20.17 -6.96 21.81
C ASP A 133 20.87 -7.17 20.47
N PRO A 134 21.17 -6.09 19.72
CA PRO A 134 21.78 -6.22 18.42
C PRO A 134 22.94 -7.18 18.56
N ALA A 135 22.93 -8.26 17.76
CA ALA A 135 24.07 -9.16 17.67
C ALA A 135 25.32 -8.29 17.62
N PRO A 136 26.33 -8.54 18.48
CA PRO A 136 27.44 -7.62 18.70
C PRO A 136 27.90 -7.11 17.36
N ALA A 137 27.89 -5.78 17.21
CA ALA A 137 28.15 -5.10 15.95
C ALA A 137 29.33 -5.80 15.28
N ASP A 138 29.07 -6.40 14.12
CA ASP A 138 30.00 -7.24 13.36
C ASP A 138 31.42 -6.70 13.54
N GLU A 139 32.26 -7.41 14.33
CA GLU A 139 33.61 -6.98 14.76
C GLU A 139 34.50 -6.60 13.56
N SER A 140 34.07 -6.99 12.35
CA SER A 140 34.55 -6.62 11.02
C SER A 140 34.68 -5.11 10.70
N ILE A 141 34.21 -4.17 11.53
CA ILE A 141 34.40 -2.72 11.25
C ILE A 141 35.73 -2.19 11.84
N GLU A 142 36.38 -2.93 12.74
CA GLU A 142 37.62 -2.47 13.36
C GLU A 142 38.71 -2.27 12.29
N GLY A 143 39.22 -1.04 12.19
CA GLY A 143 40.20 -0.63 11.18
C GLY A 143 39.64 -0.18 9.83
N GLN A 144 38.32 -0.25 9.59
CA GLN A 144 37.71 0.27 8.35
C GLN A 144 37.34 1.76 8.49
N THR A 145 37.63 2.55 7.46
CA THR A 145 37.37 3.98 7.40
C THR A 145 36.08 4.28 6.63
N ARG A 146 35.12 4.93 7.27
CA ARG A 146 33.87 5.36 6.62
C ARG A 146 34.13 6.37 5.49
N GLY A 147 33.48 6.20 4.35
CA GLY A 147 33.70 6.98 3.13
C GLY A 147 34.84 6.47 2.25
N LYS A 148 35.65 5.52 2.75
CA LYS A 148 36.78 4.91 2.03
C LYS A 148 36.61 3.41 1.85
N ASP A 149 36.41 2.68 2.95
CA ASP A 149 36.30 1.22 2.97
C ASP A 149 34.84 0.76 3.04
N TYR A 150 33.98 1.56 3.67
CA TYR A 150 32.53 1.36 3.67
C TYR A 150 31.76 2.68 3.78
N GLN A 151 30.48 2.65 3.44
CA GLN A 151 29.54 3.74 3.72
C GLN A 151 28.21 3.19 4.21
N LEU A 152 27.47 3.95 5.01
CA LEU A 152 26.12 3.61 5.43
C LEU A 152 25.12 4.27 4.48
N CYS A 153 24.16 3.49 3.96
CA CYS A 153 23.06 4.05 3.19
C CYS A 153 22.30 5.09 4.05
N PRO A 154 22.03 6.31 3.56
CA PRO A 154 21.35 7.34 4.34
C PRO A 154 19.93 6.94 4.76
N GLY A 155 19.24 6.12 3.96
CA GLY A 155 17.91 5.60 4.26
C GLY A 155 17.92 4.43 5.24
N CYS A 156 18.39 3.26 4.83
CA CYS A 156 18.27 2.03 5.63
C CYS A 156 19.46 1.73 6.58
N LYS A 157 20.49 2.58 6.57
CA LYS A 157 21.75 2.43 7.35
C LYS A 157 22.53 1.15 7.07
N GLN A 158 22.22 0.42 6.00
CA GLN A 158 23.00 -0.74 5.59
C GLN A 158 24.43 -0.33 5.21
N LYS A 159 25.42 -1.10 5.69
CA LYS A 159 26.82 -1.00 5.28
C LYS A 159 26.95 -1.43 3.82
N VAL A 160 27.58 -0.59 3.02
CA VAL A 160 27.85 -0.82 1.60
C VAL A 160 29.34 -0.62 1.36
N ASN A 161 29.94 -1.50 0.55
CA ASN A 161 31.34 -1.42 0.13
C ASN A 161 31.40 -0.92 -1.32
N LEU A 162 32.47 -0.21 -1.68
CA LEU A 162 32.67 0.31 -3.03
C LEU A 162 33.14 -0.82 -3.96
N THR A 163 32.34 -1.20 -4.97
CA THR A 163 32.67 -2.33 -5.86
C THR A 163 33.20 -1.92 -7.23
N SER A 164 32.92 -0.71 -7.71
CA SER A 164 33.17 -0.32 -9.11
C SER A 164 33.82 1.06 -9.29
N GLY A 165 34.46 1.60 -8.25
CA GLY A 165 35.11 2.92 -8.27
C GLY A 165 34.15 4.13 -8.41
N CYS A 166 32.86 3.89 -8.66
CA CYS A 166 31.81 4.90 -8.73
C CYS A 166 31.37 5.33 -7.35
N ASN A 167 31.51 6.60 -7.02
CA ASN A 167 30.98 7.12 -5.76
C ASN A 167 29.46 7.30 -5.77
N ALA A 168 28.77 7.10 -6.90
CA ALA A 168 27.32 7.05 -6.97
C ALA A 168 26.84 5.61 -6.77
N ILE A 169 26.51 5.24 -5.53
CA ILE A 169 26.17 3.86 -5.18
C ILE A 169 24.65 3.72 -4.99
N PRO A 170 23.99 2.79 -5.72
CA PRO A 170 22.60 2.48 -5.49
C PRO A 170 22.46 1.59 -4.24
N CYS A 171 21.52 1.95 -3.36
CA CYS A 171 21.15 1.06 -2.27
C CYS A 171 20.13 0.02 -2.76
N GLN A 172 20.53 -1.26 -2.80
CA GLN A 172 19.65 -2.37 -3.20
C GLN A 172 18.42 -2.51 -2.29
N ARG A 173 18.51 -2.09 -1.02
CA ARG A 173 17.38 -2.12 -0.07
C ARG A 173 16.47 -0.89 -0.13
N CYS A 174 16.89 0.20 -0.75
CA CYS A 174 16.11 1.44 -0.85
C CYS A 174 15.64 1.70 -2.27
N ASN A 175 15.22 0.65 -2.98
CA ASN A 175 14.73 0.72 -4.35
C ASN A 175 15.71 1.42 -5.32
N ASN A 176 17.00 1.07 -5.23
CA ASN A 176 18.09 1.63 -6.03
C ASN A 176 18.24 3.16 -5.93
N LYS A 177 17.76 3.79 -4.84
CA LYS A 177 18.11 5.18 -4.55
C LYS A 177 19.62 5.31 -4.39
N TYR A 178 20.19 6.27 -5.12
CA TYR A 178 21.61 6.54 -5.12
C TYR A 178 22.02 7.42 -3.92
N PHE A 179 23.24 7.21 -3.45
CA PHE A 179 23.89 8.08 -2.48
C PHE A 179 25.38 8.17 -2.76
N CYS A 180 26.02 9.22 -2.26
CA CYS A 180 27.45 9.41 -2.38
C CYS A 180 28.18 8.49 -1.42
N TYR A 181 29.06 7.64 -1.93
CA TYR A 181 29.86 6.74 -1.11
C TYR A 181 30.81 7.48 -0.16
N ILE A 182 31.37 8.61 -0.59
CA ILE A 182 32.33 9.39 0.21
C ILE A 182 31.63 10.04 1.41
N CYS A 183 30.58 10.84 1.17
CA CYS A 183 29.95 11.64 2.23
C CYS A 183 28.67 11.03 2.82
N GLY A 184 28.09 10.00 2.20
CA GLY A 184 26.87 9.33 2.65
C GLY A 184 25.57 10.09 2.37
N VAL A 185 25.63 11.25 1.72
CA VAL A 185 24.44 12.06 1.37
C VAL A 185 23.70 11.42 0.20
N GLN A 186 22.36 11.43 0.25
CA GLN A 186 21.52 10.98 -0.86
C GLN A 186 21.78 11.87 -2.09
N ALA A 187 22.06 11.24 -3.22
CA ALA A 187 22.44 11.95 -4.45
C ALA A 187 21.79 11.21 -5.63
N ASP A 188 21.20 11.95 -6.57
CA ASP A 188 20.75 11.36 -7.84
C ASP A 188 21.98 11.11 -8.73
N HIS A 189 22.04 9.96 -9.42
CA HIS A 189 23.18 9.43 -10.19
C HIS A 189 23.80 10.41 -11.20
N HIS A 190 23.11 11.49 -11.59
CA HIS A 190 23.50 12.25 -12.77
C HIS A 190 23.87 13.73 -12.64
N ILE A 191 23.44 14.54 -11.66
CA ILE A 191 23.26 15.98 -12.06
C ILE A 191 23.95 17.06 -11.20
N THR A 192 24.29 16.88 -9.93
CA THR A 192 24.89 18.02 -9.19
C THR A 192 25.97 17.67 -8.20
N HIS A 193 26.00 16.47 -7.64
CA HIS A 193 26.91 16.14 -6.55
C HIS A 193 28.38 16.04 -7.00
N TRP A 194 28.61 15.58 -8.24
CA TRP A 194 29.94 15.29 -8.77
C TRP A 194 30.49 16.32 -9.76
N LEU A 195 29.91 17.52 -9.82
CA LEU A 195 30.47 18.61 -10.61
C LEU A 195 31.73 19.18 -9.96
N LEU A 196 32.68 19.66 -10.77
CA LEU A 196 33.92 20.30 -10.34
C LEU A 196 33.59 21.50 -9.43
N GLY A 197 34.28 21.57 -8.30
CA GLY A 197 33.99 22.53 -7.23
C GLY A 197 33.00 22.01 -6.18
N ASN A 198 32.55 20.76 -6.27
CA ASN A 198 31.98 20.01 -5.14
C ASN A 198 33.07 19.21 -4.42
N PRO A 199 32.83 18.81 -3.15
CA PRO A 199 33.82 18.07 -2.36
C PRO A 199 34.02 16.60 -2.81
N CYS A 200 33.11 16.03 -3.60
CA CYS A 200 33.12 14.60 -3.92
C CYS A 200 33.24 14.36 -5.44
N PRO A 201 34.34 13.76 -5.91
CA PRO A 201 34.47 13.32 -7.30
C PRO A 201 33.52 12.14 -7.59
N ARG A 202 33.20 11.91 -8.87
CA ARG A 202 32.42 10.74 -9.28
C ARG A 202 33.22 9.45 -9.21
N TRP A 203 34.48 9.53 -9.61
CA TRP A 203 35.37 8.38 -9.69
C TRP A 203 36.56 8.60 -8.75
N LEU A 204 36.91 7.56 -7.99
CA LEU A 204 38.02 7.52 -7.01
C LEU A 204 37.81 8.45 -5.79
N GLN A 205 38.76 8.44 -4.86
CA GLN A 205 38.70 9.25 -3.63
C GLN A 205 39.17 10.69 -3.88
N PRO A 206 38.73 11.69 -3.08
CA PRO A 206 39.09 13.11 -3.29
C PRO A 206 40.60 13.40 -3.24
N ASP A 207 41.37 12.55 -2.56
CA ASP A 207 42.83 12.63 -2.43
C ASP A 207 43.60 11.88 -3.54
N ASP A 208 42.92 11.10 -4.40
CA ASP A 208 43.56 10.45 -5.55
C ASP A 208 43.80 11.48 -6.67
N PRO A 209 45.03 11.62 -7.19
CA PRO A 209 45.34 12.57 -8.27
C PRO A 209 44.59 12.29 -9.58
N ARG A 210 43.97 11.12 -9.73
CA ARG A 210 43.15 10.72 -10.89
C ARG A 210 41.65 10.87 -10.64
N ALA A 211 41.25 11.46 -9.51
CA ALA A 211 39.86 11.72 -9.20
C ALA A 211 39.17 12.51 -10.33
N SER A 212 38.00 12.05 -10.76
CA SER A 212 37.28 12.64 -11.91
C SER A 212 35.90 13.12 -11.52
N PHE A 213 35.54 14.30 -12.02
CA PHE A 213 34.24 14.97 -11.86
C PHE A 213 33.46 14.92 -13.18
N ASP A 214 32.12 15.02 -13.13
CA ASP A 214 31.24 14.93 -14.32
C ASP A 214 31.30 16.16 -15.24
N GLY A 215 32.05 17.20 -14.87
CA GLY A 215 32.16 18.46 -15.62
C GLY A 215 32.35 19.65 -14.67
N THR A 216 32.35 20.87 -15.17
CA THR A 216 32.41 22.07 -14.31
C THR A 216 31.02 22.46 -13.82
N LYS A 217 30.90 22.92 -12.55
CA LYS A 217 29.70 23.66 -12.13
C LYS A 217 29.43 24.78 -13.14
N PRO A 218 28.17 25.05 -13.54
CA PRO A 218 27.85 26.25 -14.30
C PRO A 218 28.09 27.48 -13.41
N THR A 219 29.34 27.90 -13.29
CA THR A 219 29.67 29.20 -12.74
C THR A 219 29.29 30.22 -13.81
N HIS A 220 28.23 30.99 -13.55
CA HIS A 220 27.63 32.00 -14.44
C HIS A 220 26.73 31.49 -15.59
N ILE A 221 25.45 31.89 -15.50
CA ILE A 221 24.40 31.79 -16.53
C ILE A 221 24.79 32.44 -17.87
N GLN A 222 25.85 33.24 -17.89
CA GLN A 222 26.35 33.90 -19.10
C GLN A 222 26.89 32.90 -20.14
N ASP A 223 27.37 31.72 -19.73
CA ASP A 223 27.92 30.74 -20.68
C ASP A 223 26.84 29.92 -21.40
N ALA A 224 25.66 29.72 -20.79
CA ALA A 224 24.54 29.02 -21.43
C ALA A 224 23.84 29.90 -22.48
N THR A 225 23.82 31.22 -22.27
CA THR A 225 23.36 32.18 -23.29
C THR A 225 24.38 32.34 -24.41
N ALA A 226 25.69 32.23 -24.12
CA ALA A 226 26.75 32.34 -25.13
C ALA A 226 26.79 31.18 -26.15
N ARG A 227 26.24 30.01 -25.84
CA ARG A 227 26.30 28.83 -26.74
C ARG A 227 25.08 28.59 -27.63
N GLY A 228 24.08 29.49 -27.64
CA GLY A 228 23.07 29.58 -28.69
C GLY A 228 22.30 28.31 -29.08
N ARG A 229 22.17 27.31 -28.19
CA ARG A 229 21.72 25.95 -28.55
C ARG A 229 20.34 25.52 -28.02
N LEU A 230 19.59 26.39 -27.34
CA LEU A 230 18.20 26.08 -26.96
C LEU A 230 17.21 26.68 -27.97
N PRO A 231 16.32 25.86 -28.56
CA PRO A 231 15.17 26.34 -29.32
C PRO A 231 14.39 27.42 -28.56
N GLU A 232 13.83 28.40 -29.27
CA GLU A 232 13.14 29.57 -28.70
C GLU A 232 11.97 29.18 -27.76
N ILE A 233 11.31 28.05 -28.05
CA ILE A 233 10.22 27.52 -27.21
C ILE A 233 10.73 27.10 -25.83
N GLU A 234 11.89 26.44 -25.75
CA GLU A 234 12.48 26.02 -24.47
C GLU A 234 13.01 27.21 -23.68
N ARG A 235 13.54 28.23 -24.36
CA ARG A 235 13.91 29.51 -23.73
C ARG A 235 12.71 30.22 -23.12
N ARG A 236 11.56 30.23 -23.80
CA ARG A 236 10.32 30.83 -23.29
C ARG A 236 9.72 30.02 -22.15
N ALA A 237 9.72 28.70 -22.24
CA ALA A 237 9.23 27.82 -21.18
C ALA A 237 10.08 27.96 -19.91
N LEU A 238 11.41 27.96 -20.04
CA LEU A 238 12.33 28.16 -18.92
C LEU A 238 12.21 29.56 -18.31
N ALA A 239 12.10 30.61 -19.14
CA ALA A 239 11.89 31.97 -18.66
C ALA A 239 10.54 32.16 -17.93
N ALA A 240 9.50 31.42 -18.34
CA ALA A 240 8.20 31.42 -17.67
C ALA A 240 8.22 30.65 -16.35
N ALA A 241 8.91 29.50 -16.30
CA ALA A 241 9.12 28.73 -15.08
C ALA A 241 9.92 29.52 -14.04
N VAL A 242 11.03 30.16 -14.44
CA VAL A 242 11.86 31.00 -13.57
C VAL A 242 11.13 32.25 -13.06
N ARG A 243 10.18 32.79 -13.83
CA ARG A 243 9.32 33.91 -13.37
C ARG A 243 8.27 33.47 -12.34
N ARG A 244 7.78 32.23 -12.41
CA ARG A 244 6.79 31.68 -11.47
C ARG A 244 7.42 31.16 -10.18
N ASP A 245 8.62 30.56 -10.26
CA ASP A 245 9.36 30.08 -9.08
C ASP A 245 9.83 31.25 -8.18
N ARG A 246 9.86 32.48 -8.72
CA ARG A 246 10.22 33.70 -8.00
C ARG A 246 9.08 34.37 -7.23
N LEU A 247 7.85 33.87 -7.28
CA LEU A 247 6.67 34.58 -6.76
C LEU A 247 5.64 33.65 -6.11
N VAL A 248 6.05 32.68 -5.29
CA VAL A 248 5.14 32.21 -4.23
C VAL A 248 5.44 33.08 -3.03
N THR A 249 4.56 34.04 -2.76
CA THR A 249 4.72 34.86 -1.58
C THR A 249 4.44 34.02 -0.32
N PRO A 250 5.03 34.34 0.85
CA PRO A 250 4.70 33.67 2.10
C PRO A 250 3.19 33.66 2.41
N GLU A 251 2.45 34.67 1.93
CA GLU A 251 0.99 34.75 2.04
C GLU A 251 0.26 33.72 1.16
N GLU A 252 0.78 33.41 -0.02
CA GLU A 252 0.21 32.39 -0.89
C GLU A 252 0.50 30.99 -0.35
N GLU A 253 1.69 30.77 0.20
CA GLU A 253 2.05 29.53 0.88
C GLU A 253 1.19 29.31 2.14
N ALA A 254 0.97 30.35 2.94
CA ALA A 254 0.07 30.31 4.09
C ALA A 254 -1.38 29.98 3.68
N ARG A 255 -1.88 30.59 2.60
CA ARG A 255 -3.21 30.27 2.03
C ARG A 255 -3.30 28.82 1.54
N TRP A 256 -2.22 28.27 1.00
CA TRP A 256 -2.16 26.84 0.63
C TRP A 256 -2.19 25.92 1.84
N GLU A 257 -1.46 26.25 2.90
CA GLU A 257 -1.44 25.45 4.13
C GLU A 257 -2.80 25.48 4.85
N GLU A 258 -3.48 26.64 4.84
CA GLU A 258 -4.84 26.76 5.35
C GLU A 258 -5.84 25.92 4.55
N ARG A 259 -5.79 25.98 3.22
CA ARG A 259 -6.61 25.11 2.36
C ARG A 259 -6.34 23.63 2.64
N ARG A 260 -5.07 23.24 2.83
CA ARG A 260 -4.69 21.87 3.16
C ARG A 260 -5.24 21.43 4.52
N ARG A 261 -5.17 22.28 5.55
CA ARG A 261 -5.73 22.02 6.88
C ARG A 261 -7.25 21.86 6.84
N HIS A 262 -7.95 22.79 6.21
CA HIS A 262 -9.41 22.72 6.04
C HIS A 262 -9.82 21.43 5.30
N TRP A 263 -9.10 21.07 4.24
CA TRP A 263 -9.37 19.84 3.50
C TRP A 263 -9.16 18.56 4.33
N ASN A 264 -8.10 18.50 5.14
CA ASN A 264 -7.90 17.36 6.04
C ASN A 264 -9.04 17.24 7.07
N SER A 265 -9.62 18.36 7.52
CA SER A 265 -10.82 18.36 8.37
C SER A 265 -12.00 17.73 7.65
N VAL A 266 -12.33 18.20 6.45
CA VAL A 266 -13.45 17.69 5.64
C VAL A 266 -13.27 16.20 5.32
N LYS A 267 -12.04 15.76 5.00
CA LYS A 267 -11.73 14.35 4.77
C LYS A 267 -12.03 13.49 6.00
N ASN A 268 -11.65 13.97 7.19
CA ASN A 268 -11.89 13.25 8.44
C ASN A 268 -13.39 13.18 8.78
N GLU A 269 -14.15 14.25 8.52
CA GLU A 269 -15.61 14.27 8.70
C GLU A 269 -16.31 13.29 7.75
N ILE A 270 -15.95 13.27 6.46
CA ILE A 270 -16.49 12.30 5.49
C ILE A 270 -16.19 10.87 5.94
N HIS A 271 -14.96 10.61 6.41
CA HIS A 271 -14.58 9.30 6.92
C HIS A 271 -15.42 8.92 8.15
N ALA A 272 -15.59 9.83 9.10
CA ALA A 272 -16.39 9.61 10.30
C ALA A 272 -17.85 9.29 9.96
N VAL A 273 -18.50 10.10 9.09
CA VAL A 273 -19.88 9.85 8.63
C VAL A 273 -20.00 8.49 7.93
N THR A 274 -19.00 8.12 7.13
CA THR A 274 -18.99 6.82 6.43
C THR A 274 -18.91 5.65 7.41
N LEU A 275 -18.08 5.76 8.45
CA LEU A 275 -17.97 4.74 9.50
C LEU A 275 -19.26 4.65 10.32
N THR A 276 -19.84 5.79 10.73
CA THR A 276 -21.12 5.80 11.46
C THR A 276 -22.25 5.17 10.65
N ALA A 277 -22.35 5.49 9.36
CA ALA A 277 -23.33 4.87 8.48
C ALA A 277 -23.10 3.35 8.35
N TYR A 278 -21.84 2.90 8.35
CA TYR A 278 -21.51 1.48 8.32
C TYR A 278 -21.88 0.77 9.62
N ASP A 279 -21.59 1.37 10.78
CA ASP A 279 -21.93 0.80 12.09
C ASP A 279 -23.46 0.75 12.27
N GLN A 280 -24.18 1.80 11.88
CA GLN A 280 -25.65 1.79 11.86
C GLN A 280 -26.21 0.70 10.95
N LEU A 281 -25.57 0.40 9.80
CA LEU A 281 -25.98 -0.71 8.94
C LEU A 281 -25.74 -2.08 9.58
N LEU A 282 -24.75 -2.22 10.47
CA LEU A 282 -24.47 -3.45 11.21
C LEU A 282 -25.41 -3.65 12.41
N GLU A 283 -25.84 -2.56 13.05
CA GLU A 283 -26.72 -2.58 14.24
C GLU A 283 -28.20 -2.76 13.94
N VAL A 284 -28.63 -2.66 12.67
CA VAL A 284 -30.01 -2.98 12.30
C VAL A 284 -30.23 -4.48 12.48
N GLU A 285 -30.70 -4.86 13.67
CA GLU A 285 -31.29 -6.17 13.92
C GLU A 285 -32.48 -6.32 12.99
N PHE A 286 -32.37 -7.21 12.01
CA PHE A 286 -33.49 -7.58 11.17
C PHE A 286 -34.49 -8.32 12.06
N PRO A 287 -35.69 -7.77 12.35
CA PRO A 287 -36.68 -8.48 13.14
C PRO A 287 -37.10 -9.70 12.33
N ALA A 288 -36.61 -10.88 12.71
CA ALA A 288 -36.65 -12.08 11.90
C ALA A 288 -38.00 -12.29 11.19
N PRO A 289 -38.00 -12.31 9.84
CA PRO A 289 -38.98 -13.07 9.09
C PRO A 289 -38.24 -14.14 8.29
N GLN A 290 -38.75 -15.37 8.29
CA GLN A 290 -38.13 -16.57 7.72
C GLN A 290 -37.84 -16.55 6.21
N HIS A 291 -37.91 -15.41 5.51
CA HIS A 291 -37.65 -15.29 4.06
C HIS A 291 -36.96 -13.98 3.64
N VAL A 292 -36.06 -13.42 4.45
CA VAL A 292 -35.13 -12.41 3.92
C VAL A 292 -34.06 -13.13 3.11
N THR A 293 -34.21 -13.08 1.78
CA THR A 293 -33.36 -13.78 0.84
C THR A 293 -31.93 -13.22 0.85
N VAL A 294 -30.95 -14.13 0.70
CA VAL A 294 -29.51 -13.85 0.44
C VAL A 294 -29.29 -12.69 -0.55
N ALA A 295 -30.23 -12.48 -1.48
CA ALA A 295 -30.25 -11.37 -2.43
C ALA A 295 -30.26 -9.97 -1.78
N LYS A 296 -30.93 -9.76 -0.63
CA LYS A 296 -30.97 -8.45 0.05
C LYS A 296 -29.65 -8.15 0.76
N GLN A 297 -29.05 -9.13 1.44
CA GLN A 297 -27.73 -8.99 2.05
C GLN A 297 -26.65 -8.76 1.00
N ASN A 298 -26.71 -9.49 -0.12
CA ASN A 298 -25.81 -9.26 -1.25
C ASN A 298 -25.98 -7.85 -1.86
N ALA A 299 -27.21 -7.32 -1.93
CA ALA A 299 -27.44 -5.96 -2.43
C ALA A 299 -26.84 -4.89 -1.51
N VAL A 300 -26.95 -5.04 -0.19
CA VAL A 300 -26.35 -4.11 0.79
C VAL A 300 -24.81 -4.15 0.71
N HIS A 301 -24.21 -5.34 0.64
CA HIS A 301 -22.76 -5.48 0.46
C HIS A 301 -22.26 -4.88 -0.86
N VAL A 302 -22.99 -5.10 -1.96
CA VAL A 302 -22.65 -4.52 -3.26
C VAL A 302 -22.72 -2.98 -3.20
N VAL A 303 -23.74 -2.41 -2.57
CA VAL A 303 -23.88 -0.95 -2.40
C VAL A 303 -22.75 -0.36 -1.56
N ALA A 304 -22.41 -1.02 -0.43
CA ALA A 304 -21.30 -0.59 0.44
C ALA A 304 -19.95 -0.62 -0.29
N GLU A 305 -19.68 -1.65 -1.09
CA GLU A 305 -18.43 -1.75 -1.85
C GLU A 305 -18.35 -0.69 -2.96
N HIS A 306 -19.46 -0.39 -3.64
CA HIS A 306 -19.50 0.69 -4.62
C HIS A 306 -19.25 2.06 -3.98
N MET A 307 -19.78 2.30 -2.77
CA MET A 307 -19.52 3.53 -2.02
C MET A 307 -18.03 3.67 -1.64
N ARG A 308 -17.37 2.59 -1.19
CA ARG A 308 -15.92 2.60 -0.91
C ARG A 308 -15.09 2.88 -2.15
N GLN A 309 -15.38 2.20 -3.26
CA GLN A 309 -14.65 2.38 -4.51
C GLN A 309 -14.80 3.80 -5.06
N LEU A 310 -15.99 4.39 -4.89
CA LEU A 310 -16.26 5.78 -5.27
C LEU A 310 -15.50 6.76 -4.37
N ALA A 311 -15.52 6.55 -3.04
CA ALA A 311 -14.75 7.32 -2.05
C ALA A 311 -13.26 7.38 -2.43
N PHE A 312 -12.70 6.24 -2.80
CA PHE A 312 -11.33 6.13 -3.27
C PHE A 312 -11.07 6.89 -4.58
N ASN A 313 -11.96 6.75 -5.58
CA ASN A 313 -11.79 7.40 -6.88
C ASN A 313 -11.89 8.93 -6.79
N VAL A 314 -12.79 9.48 -5.96
CA VAL A 314 -12.86 10.92 -5.71
C VAL A 314 -11.62 11.41 -4.98
N ALA A 315 -11.11 10.66 -3.99
CA ALA A 315 -9.89 11.03 -3.29
C ALA A 315 -8.70 11.15 -4.26
N ILE A 316 -8.56 10.22 -5.23
CA ILE A 316 -7.53 10.29 -6.27
C ILE A 316 -7.73 11.51 -7.17
N TYR A 317 -8.94 11.69 -7.72
CA TYR A 317 -9.24 12.78 -8.65
C TYR A 317 -9.01 14.16 -8.02
N ILE A 318 -9.34 14.33 -6.74
CA ILE A 318 -9.13 15.59 -6.00
C ILE A 318 -7.67 15.77 -5.59
N PHE A 319 -6.96 14.70 -5.22
CA PHE A 319 -5.54 14.77 -4.86
C PHE A 319 -4.67 15.16 -6.06
N GLU A 320 -4.90 14.53 -7.21
CA GLU A 320 -4.18 14.83 -8.46
C GLU A 320 -4.67 16.14 -9.11
N GLY A 321 -5.92 16.54 -8.89
CA GLY A 321 -6.48 17.81 -9.37
C GLY A 321 -6.00 19.05 -8.59
N ASN A 322 -5.58 18.89 -7.34
CA ASN A 322 -5.03 19.96 -6.50
C ASN A 322 -3.51 20.14 -6.64
N THR A 323 -2.82 19.25 -7.36
CA THR A 323 -1.46 19.49 -7.83
C THR A 323 -1.48 20.43 -9.04
N ASN A 324 -0.51 21.37 -9.11
CA ASN A 324 -0.40 22.29 -10.23
C ASN A 324 -0.32 21.51 -11.54
N ILE A 325 -1.35 21.61 -12.39
CA ILE A 325 -1.47 20.86 -13.67
C ILE A 325 -0.21 21.02 -14.55
N THR A 326 0.53 22.11 -14.39
CA THR A 326 1.78 22.38 -15.14
C THR A 326 3.02 21.65 -14.60
N GLN A 327 2.93 21.01 -13.42
CA GLN A 327 3.97 20.18 -12.81
C GLN A 327 3.66 18.68 -12.88
N LEU A 328 2.48 18.32 -13.40
CA LEU A 328 2.13 16.94 -13.62
C LEU A 328 2.90 16.41 -14.83
N SER A 329 3.57 15.27 -14.67
CA SER A 329 4.06 14.51 -15.81
C SER A 329 2.86 14.06 -16.65
N ASN A 330 3.10 13.76 -17.93
CA ASN A 330 2.05 13.21 -18.80
C ASN A 330 1.40 11.95 -18.19
N ASP A 331 2.17 11.15 -17.45
CA ASP A 331 1.66 9.95 -16.76
C ASP A 331 0.68 10.29 -15.64
N HIS A 332 0.86 11.40 -14.92
CA HIS A 332 -0.10 11.85 -13.90
C HIS A 332 -1.39 12.37 -14.52
N LEU A 333 -1.33 13.08 -15.66
CA LEU A 333 -2.53 13.53 -16.38
C LEU A 333 -3.36 12.36 -16.91
N VAL A 334 -2.71 11.32 -17.41
CA VAL A 334 -3.38 10.09 -17.86
C VAL A 334 -4.07 9.37 -16.69
N ARG A 335 -3.44 9.31 -15.51
CA ARG A 335 -4.04 8.71 -14.30
C ARG A 335 -5.24 9.52 -13.81
N LEU A 336 -5.16 10.85 -13.81
CA LEU A 336 -6.27 11.74 -13.44
C LEU A 336 -7.48 11.49 -14.34
N MET A 337 -7.28 11.42 -15.66
CA MET A 337 -8.34 11.16 -16.63
C MET A 337 -8.95 9.77 -16.45
N GLN A 338 -8.13 8.73 -16.22
CA GLN A 338 -8.60 7.38 -15.95
C GLN A 338 -9.39 7.29 -14.63
N GLY A 339 -8.96 8.02 -13.60
CA GLY A 339 -9.68 8.14 -12.33
C GLY A 339 -11.04 8.80 -12.52
N HIS A 340 -11.12 9.85 -13.33
CA HIS A 340 -12.38 10.52 -13.67
C HIS A 340 -13.35 9.60 -14.42
N GLU A 341 -12.86 8.84 -15.41
CA GLU A 341 -13.69 7.90 -16.16
C GLU A 341 -14.21 6.76 -15.27
N LYS A 342 -13.36 6.21 -14.39
CA LYS A 342 -13.75 5.21 -13.39
C LYS A 342 -14.80 5.75 -12.43
N LEU A 343 -14.64 7.00 -11.98
CA LEU A 343 -15.62 7.68 -11.14
C LEU A 343 -16.99 7.72 -11.84
N LEU A 344 -17.05 8.26 -13.06
CA LEU A 344 -18.30 8.34 -13.83
C LEU A 344 -18.94 6.97 -14.09
N LYS A 345 -18.13 5.93 -14.31
CA LYS A 345 -18.61 4.56 -14.47
C LYS A 345 -19.23 4.03 -13.17
N SER A 346 -18.54 4.16 -12.03
CA SER A 346 -19.07 3.77 -10.72
C SER A 346 -20.34 4.54 -10.37
N GLN A 347 -20.44 5.83 -10.73
CA GLN A 347 -21.67 6.61 -10.58
C GLN A 347 -22.85 6.02 -11.35
N ARG A 348 -22.62 5.60 -12.59
CA ARG A 348 -23.64 4.98 -13.43
C ARG A 348 -24.10 3.64 -12.86
N GLU A 349 -23.16 2.80 -12.45
CA GLU A 349 -23.44 1.46 -11.89
C GLU A 349 -24.18 1.55 -10.55
N PHE A 350 -23.82 2.52 -9.70
CA PHE A 350 -24.53 2.80 -8.45
C PHE A 350 -25.99 3.21 -8.71
N ARG A 351 -26.24 4.16 -9.64
CA ARG A 351 -27.60 4.58 -10.01
C ARG A 351 -28.43 3.43 -10.60
N LEU A 352 -27.82 2.59 -11.43
CA LEU A 352 -28.48 1.39 -11.98
C LEU A 352 -28.82 0.39 -10.87
N SER A 353 -27.98 0.25 -9.85
CA SER A 353 -28.21 -0.64 -8.71
C SER A 353 -29.32 -0.09 -7.79
N LEU A 354 -29.33 1.21 -7.50
CA LEU A 354 -30.42 1.87 -6.78
C LEU A 354 -31.76 1.79 -7.51
N GLY A 355 -31.75 1.84 -8.84
CA GLY A 355 -32.95 1.69 -9.67
C GLY A 355 -33.64 0.33 -9.50
N LYS A 356 -32.88 -0.72 -9.14
CA LYS A 356 -33.39 -2.09 -8.94
C LYS A 356 -33.99 -2.31 -7.55
N LEU A 357 -33.77 -1.40 -6.59
CA LEU A 357 -34.40 -1.48 -5.28
C LEU A 357 -35.86 -1.02 -5.37
N SER A 358 -36.77 -1.85 -4.85
CA SER A 358 -38.19 -1.50 -4.70
C SER A 358 -38.34 -0.24 -3.85
N HIS A 359 -39.33 0.61 -4.17
CA HIS A 359 -39.60 1.86 -3.45
C HIS A 359 -39.68 1.63 -1.93
N GLY A 360 -38.91 2.41 -1.18
CA GLY A 360 -38.85 2.37 0.28
C GLY A 360 -37.94 3.49 0.79
N PRO A 361 -38.07 3.86 2.09
CA PRO A 361 -37.37 5.00 2.70
C PRO A 361 -35.84 4.95 2.52
N TRP A 362 -35.26 3.76 2.42
CA TRP A 362 -33.83 3.54 2.14
C TRP A 362 -33.34 4.07 0.78
N LYS A 363 -34.20 4.03 -0.25
CA LYS A 363 -33.83 4.52 -1.58
C LYS A 363 -33.68 6.04 -1.58
N GLU A 364 -34.55 6.73 -0.84
CA GLU A 364 -34.50 8.18 -0.70
C GLU A 364 -33.27 8.62 0.13
N GLU A 365 -32.95 7.90 1.20
CA GLU A 365 -31.78 8.21 2.03
C GLU A 365 -30.46 8.00 1.25
N MET A 366 -30.33 6.90 0.52
CA MET A 366 -29.16 6.65 -0.32
C MET A 366 -29.00 7.67 -1.46
N VAL A 367 -30.11 8.21 -1.98
CA VAL A 367 -30.09 9.30 -2.96
C VAL A 367 -29.65 10.62 -2.32
N ARG A 368 -30.09 10.92 -1.08
CA ARG A 368 -29.62 12.13 -0.36
C ARG A 368 -28.13 12.07 -0.05
N ILE A 369 -27.63 10.96 0.50
CA ILE A 369 -26.20 10.75 0.77
C ILE A 369 -25.39 10.93 -0.52
N TRP A 370 -25.92 10.41 -1.64
CA TRP A 370 -25.31 10.56 -2.96
C TRP A 370 -25.25 12.01 -3.44
N ASP A 371 -26.32 12.79 -3.25
CA ASP A 371 -26.37 14.18 -3.68
C ASP A 371 -25.43 15.07 -2.87
N VAL A 372 -25.28 14.83 -1.56
CA VAL A 372 -24.26 15.47 -0.71
C VAL A 372 -22.86 15.17 -1.25
N TYR A 373 -22.61 13.91 -1.59
CA TYR A 373 -21.33 13.48 -2.10
C TYR A 373 -20.98 14.12 -3.46
N LEU A 374 -21.95 14.28 -4.36
CA LEU A 374 -21.79 14.99 -5.63
C LEU A 374 -21.58 16.50 -5.45
N ALA A 375 -22.25 17.12 -4.48
CA ALA A 375 -22.06 18.54 -4.17
C ALA A 375 -20.61 18.81 -3.73
N VAL A 376 -20.07 17.98 -2.84
CA VAL A 376 -18.66 18.04 -2.40
C VAL A 376 -17.70 17.80 -3.56
N ALA A 377 -17.92 16.75 -4.38
CA ALA A 377 -17.05 16.42 -5.50
C ALA A 377 -17.05 17.46 -6.64
N SER A 378 -18.14 18.22 -6.79
CA SER A 378 -18.28 19.26 -7.82
C SER A 378 -17.77 20.63 -7.40
N ASN A 379 -17.20 20.76 -6.20
CA ASN A 379 -16.68 22.00 -5.63
C ASN A 379 -17.71 23.15 -5.61
N ARG A 380 -19.01 22.81 -5.56
CA ARG A 380 -20.10 23.78 -5.38
C ARG A 380 -20.44 23.88 -3.90
N PHE A 381 -19.69 24.69 -3.16
CA PHE A 381 -20.07 25.05 -1.79
C PHE A 381 -21.08 26.19 -1.81
N GLU A 382 -22.36 25.83 -1.83
CA GLU A 382 -23.39 26.41 -0.95
C GLU A 382 -24.28 25.22 -0.55
N VAL A 383 -23.92 24.55 0.55
CA VAL A 383 -24.85 23.63 1.21
C VAL A 383 -25.80 24.54 1.99
N PRO A 384 -27.11 24.54 1.72
CA PRO A 384 -28.05 25.39 2.43
C PRO A 384 -28.00 25.12 3.95
N ASP A 385 -27.93 26.17 4.75
CA ASP A 385 -27.74 26.08 6.21
C ASP A 385 -28.85 25.24 6.89
N ASP A 386 -30.05 25.23 6.33
CA ASP A 386 -31.19 24.44 6.81
C ASP A 386 -30.97 22.93 6.71
N VAL A 387 -30.23 22.46 5.69
CA VAL A 387 -29.89 21.04 5.54
C VAL A 387 -28.85 20.61 6.57
N LEU A 388 -27.88 21.49 6.87
CA LEU A 388 -26.84 21.22 7.85
C LEU A 388 -27.41 21.24 9.28
N GLU A 389 -28.27 22.22 9.59
CA GLU A 389 -28.96 22.31 10.88
C GLU A 389 -29.89 21.11 11.13
N GLU A 390 -30.61 20.63 10.11
CA GLU A 390 -31.46 19.44 10.24
C GLU A 390 -30.64 18.17 10.52
N MET A 391 -29.48 18.01 9.88
CA MET A 391 -28.58 16.88 10.10
C MET A 391 -27.94 16.91 11.50
N VAL A 392 -27.57 18.08 12.00
CA VAL A 392 -27.04 18.26 13.37
C VAL A 392 -28.13 18.01 14.42
N ALA A 393 -29.34 18.54 14.21
CA ALA A 393 -30.45 18.39 15.14
C ALA A 393 -30.92 16.93 15.31
N ARG A 394 -30.84 16.11 14.25
CA ARG A 394 -31.25 14.69 14.30
C ARG A 394 -30.21 13.76 14.93
N ASN A 395 -28.94 14.17 14.96
CA ASN A 395 -27.84 13.39 15.54
C ASN A 395 -27.44 13.87 16.94
N ALA A 396 -28.10 14.90 17.47
CA ALA A 396 -27.94 15.31 18.86
C ALA A 396 -28.50 14.21 19.80
N VAL A 397 -27.63 13.62 20.61
CA VAL A 397 -28.02 12.67 21.66
C VAL A 397 -28.77 13.43 22.76
N PRO A 398 -29.98 13.00 23.19
CA PRO A 398 -30.66 13.66 24.29
C PRO A 398 -29.85 13.53 25.59
N GLY A 399 -29.33 14.66 26.10
CA GLY A 399 -28.64 14.74 27.40
C GLY A 399 -27.13 14.98 27.38
N ALA A 400 -26.54 15.38 26.24
CA ALA A 400 -25.20 15.95 26.23
C ALA A 400 -25.31 17.49 26.32
N ASP A 401 -25.07 18.03 27.52
CA ASP A 401 -24.71 19.45 27.73
C ASP A 401 -23.23 19.68 27.35
#